data_AF-A0A5C5W2P5-F1
#
_entry.id   AF-A0A5C5W2P5-F1
#
_cell.length_a   1.000
_cell.length_b   1.000
_cell.length_c   1.000
_cell.angle_alpha   90.00
_cell.angle_beta   90.00
_cell.angle_gamma   90.00
#
_symmetry.space_group_name_H-M   'P 1'
#
loop_
_entity.id
_entity.type
_entity.pdbx_description
1 polymer ?
#
loop_
_entity_poly.entity_id
_entity_poly.type
_entity_poly.pdbx_seq_one_letter_code
_entity_poly.pdbx_strand_id
1 'polypeptide(L)'
;MRRTSPSTLFEIAEVALNATSDDVEARWQEVVQAADGNLAAIDPAVRNAFSVLRVPANLELYRDLLRSCAEETNIPIRDGEADTFVRFCAMCLITPFQHPQQRELFAVCLAGQAVPRWVRYDPRTMSHLRMRWGQRLEQWIQRYLFGGVFQNRSAGARSMIALAYLVVLGVITVGGWNLLRAAALNSLHSDPTTQPAPDARQGKQRLTDAELAARCEHTRTDLQRVEEQEARVYREFEAVAGVSIAEALARRGRRSKELDLAVVRHQSVKEAWTAILAERVDALEIQRRIAALEEIEKRIAAKEVRDADADSAIEAEAWAKSMLERTQRQLSNIDHIRVMLEADRFEQPLDKPDRSKP
;
A
#
# COMPACT_ATOMS: atom_id res chain seq x y z
N MET A 1 31.25 6.34 -30.06
CA MET A 1 30.43 5.11 -30.10
C MET A 1 29.27 5.29 -29.13
N ARG A 2 28.04 5.48 -29.62
CA ARG A 2 26.85 5.65 -28.77
C ARG A 2 26.38 4.26 -28.33
N ARG A 3 26.41 3.96 -27.03
CA ARG A 3 25.76 2.77 -26.47
C ARG A 3 24.25 2.95 -26.62
N THR A 4 23.62 2.05 -27.35
CA THR A 4 22.17 1.86 -27.38
C THR A 4 21.79 1.04 -26.14
N SER A 5 21.08 1.67 -25.20
CA SER A 5 20.77 1.25 -23.81
C SER A 5 20.28 -0.21 -23.66
N PRO A 6 20.40 -0.81 -22.45
CA PRO A 6 19.69 -0.33 -21.27
C PRO A 6 20.62 0.19 -20.17
N SER A 7 20.48 1.46 -19.82
CA SER A 7 21.10 2.03 -18.63
C SER A 7 20.35 1.50 -17.41
N THR A 8 20.97 0.59 -16.66
CA THR A 8 20.47 0.19 -15.33
C THR A 8 20.24 1.43 -14.46
N LEU A 9 19.45 1.32 -13.39
CA LEU A 9 19.28 2.46 -12.48
C LEU A 9 20.63 2.94 -11.91
N PHE A 10 21.59 2.03 -11.72
CA PHE A 10 22.97 2.36 -11.33
C PHE A 10 23.68 3.21 -12.39
N GLU A 11 23.55 2.86 -13.67
CA GLU A 11 24.11 3.66 -14.77
C GLU A 11 23.42 5.03 -14.89
N ILE A 12 22.10 5.10 -14.69
CA ILE A 12 21.35 6.36 -14.71
C ILE A 12 21.76 7.25 -13.53
N ALA A 13 21.95 6.67 -12.36
CA ALA A 13 22.37 7.38 -11.14
C ALA A 13 23.87 7.70 -11.13
N GLU A 14 24.64 7.19 -12.10
CA GLU A 14 26.11 7.26 -12.15
C GLU A 14 26.77 6.68 -10.89
N VAL A 15 26.20 5.59 -10.37
CA VAL A 15 26.67 4.88 -9.17
C VAL A 15 27.18 3.49 -9.58
N ALA A 16 28.22 3.00 -8.91
CA ALA A 16 28.73 1.66 -9.15
C ALA A 16 27.70 0.57 -8.77
N LEU A 17 27.68 -0.56 -9.49
CA LEU A 17 26.75 -1.67 -9.23
C LEU A 17 26.89 -2.24 -7.81
N ASN A 18 28.10 -2.19 -7.24
CA ASN A 18 28.44 -2.64 -5.89
C ASN A 18 28.37 -1.54 -4.82
N ALA A 19 27.86 -0.34 -5.14
CA ALA A 19 27.79 0.77 -4.21
C ALA A 19 26.86 0.48 -3.01
N THR A 20 27.31 0.81 -1.81
CA THR A 20 26.50 0.66 -0.60
C THR A 20 25.35 1.67 -0.56
N SER A 21 24.40 1.49 0.37
CA SER A 21 23.35 2.49 0.59
C SER A 21 23.93 3.87 0.92
N ASP A 22 25.05 3.91 1.64
CA ASP A 22 25.74 5.16 2.00
C ASP A 22 26.36 5.82 0.77
N ASP A 23 26.94 5.04 -0.14
CA ASP A 23 27.48 5.54 -1.42
C ASP A 23 26.37 6.13 -2.31
N VAL A 24 25.20 5.49 -2.34
CA VAL A 24 24.02 5.97 -3.08
C VAL A 24 23.50 7.28 -2.48
N GLU A 25 23.41 7.37 -1.15
CA GLU A 25 22.97 8.58 -0.47
C GLU A 25 23.97 9.72 -0.68
N ALA A 26 25.28 9.45 -0.56
CA ALA A 26 26.33 10.43 -0.83
C ALA A 26 26.23 10.98 -2.26
N ARG A 27 26.07 10.11 -3.26
CA ARG A 27 25.89 10.55 -4.65
C ARG A 27 24.62 11.38 -4.83
N TRP A 28 23.52 11.00 -4.19
CA TRP A 28 22.30 11.79 -4.24
C TRP A 28 22.51 13.21 -3.70
N GLN A 29 23.22 13.35 -2.58
CA GLN A 29 23.52 14.67 -2.00
C GLN A 29 24.37 15.53 -2.95
N GLU A 30 25.36 14.94 -3.64
CA GLU A 30 26.14 15.65 -4.66
C GLU A 30 25.25 16.17 -5.81
N VAL A 31 24.32 15.33 -6.29
CA VAL A 31 23.39 15.71 -7.37
C VAL A 31 22.45 16.83 -6.93
N VAL A 32 21.94 16.77 -5.70
CA VAL A 32 21.09 17.82 -5.13
C VAL A 32 21.87 19.12 -4.93
N GLN A 33 23.12 19.03 -4.45
CA GLN A 33 23.98 20.20 -4.27
C GLN A 33 24.33 20.84 -5.62
N ALA A 34 24.63 20.05 -6.65
CA ALA A 34 24.88 20.55 -8.00
C ALA A 34 23.65 21.24 -8.62
N ALA A 35 22.45 20.92 -8.14
CA ALA A 35 21.19 21.55 -8.51
C ALA A 35 20.79 22.72 -7.59
N ASP A 36 21.69 23.19 -6.72
CA ASP A 36 21.42 24.22 -5.69
C ASP A 36 20.20 23.90 -4.80
N GLY A 37 19.98 22.61 -4.53
CA GLY A 37 18.81 22.13 -3.77
C GLY A 37 17.50 22.12 -4.56
N ASN A 38 17.48 22.57 -5.81
CA ASN A 38 16.30 22.55 -6.66
C ASN A 38 16.11 21.18 -7.33
N LEU A 39 15.31 20.33 -6.69
CA LEU A 39 15.00 19.00 -7.21
C LEU A 39 14.34 19.02 -8.61
N ALA A 40 13.67 20.10 -9.01
CA ALA A 40 13.07 20.20 -10.34
C ALA A 40 14.10 20.40 -11.45
N ALA A 41 15.30 20.88 -11.11
CA ALA A 41 16.41 21.03 -12.05
C ALA A 41 17.16 19.71 -12.33
N ILE A 42 16.91 18.67 -11.52
CA ILE A 42 17.51 17.34 -11.70
C ILE A 42 16.70 16.56 -12.75
N ASP A 43 17.40 15.90 -13.67
CA ASP A 43 16.78 15.04 -14.69
C ASP A 43 15.79 14.05 -14.03
N PRO A 44 14.53 13.96 -14.52
CA PRO A 44 13.52 13.02 -14.01
C PRO A 44 13.99 11.56 -13.97
N ALA A 45 14.79 11.11 -14.93
CA ALA A 45 15.32 9.75 -14.95
C ALA A 45 16.27 9.49 -13.77
N VAL A 46 17.14 10.47 -13.47
CA VAL A 46 18.07 10.42 -12.34
C VAL A 46 17.29 10.42 -11.02
N ARG A 47 16.29 11.29 -10.87
CA ARG A 47 15.42 11.30 -9.68
C ARG A 47 14.69 9.97 -9.47
N ASN A 48 14.14 9.41 -10.53
CA ASN A 48 13.45 8.12 -10.46
C ASN A 48 14.42 6.98 -10.09
N ALA A 49 15.64 6.98 -10.61
CA ALA A 49 16.66 6.01 -10.22
C ALA A 49 16.96 6.09 -8.70
N PHE A 50 17.18 7.30 -8.17
CA PHE A 50 17.41 7.48 -6.73
C PHE A 50 16.18 7.17 -5.86
N SER A 51 14.95 7.29 -6.38
CA SER A 51 13.74 6.90 -5.63
C SER A 51 13.70 5.40 -5.30
N VAL A 52 14.35 4.57 -6.13
CA VAL A 52 14.48 3.13 -5.90
C VAL A 52 15.76 2.84 -5.12
N LEU A 53 16.91 3.36 -5.56
CA LEU A 53 18.22 2.99 -5.02
C LEU A 53 18.48 3.48 -3.59
N ARG A 54 17.86 4.58 -3.15
CA ARG A 54 18.04 5.13 -1.79
C ARG A 54 17.35 4.34 -0.70
N VAL A 55 16.42 3.44 -1.05
CA VAL A 55 15.76 2.58 -0.08
C VAL A 55 16.58 1.28 0.04
N PRO A 56 17.20 0.97 1.19
CA PRO A 56 18.14 -0.17 1.29
C PRO A 56 17.52 -1.51 0.87
N ALA A 57 16.27 -1.76 1.24
CA ALA A 57 15.55 -2.97 0.85
C ALA A 57 15.33 -3.07 -0.68
N ASN A 58 15.06 -1.94 -1.34
CA ASN A 58 14.86 -1.89 -2.79
C ASN A 58 16.18 -2.03 -3.55
N LEU A 59 17.28 -1.51 -2.99
CA LEU A 59 18.62 -1.64 -3.55
C LEU A 59 19.03 -3.10 -3.67
N GLU A 60 18.87 -3.88 -2.60
CA GLU A 60 19.15 -5.32 -2.59
C GLU A 60 18.20 -6.08 -3.51
N LEU A 61 16.90 -5.79 -3.44
CA LEU A 61 15.92 -6.44 -4.32
C LEU A 61 16.20 -6.16 -5.80
N TYR A 62 16.60 -4.94 -6.15
CA TYR A 62 16.98 -4.58 -7.53
C TYR A 62 18.24 -5.32 -7.98
N ARG A 63 19.23 -5.51 -7.10
CA ARG A 63 20.42 -6.33 -7.40
C ARG A 63 20.06 -7.78 -7.68
N ASP A 64 19.16 -8.34 -6.88
CA ASP A 64 18.68 -9.71 -7.10
C ASP A 64 17.94 -9.80 -8.44
N LEU A 65 17.12 -8.82 -8.79
CA LEU A 65 16.50 -8.75 -10.12
C LEU A 65 17.54 -8.69 -11.25
N LEU A 66 18.59 -7.88 -11.11
CA LEU A 66 19.67 -7.78 -12.09
C LEU A 66 20.43 -9.11 -12.21
N ARG A 67 20.67 -9.80 -11.09
CA ARG A 67 21.27 -11.14 -11.08
C ARG A 67 20.37 -12.14 -11.82
N SER A 68 19.08 -12.15 -11.53
CA SER A 68 18.12 -12.99 -12.26
C SER A 68 18.04 -12.67 -13.75
N CYS A 69 18.14 -11.39 -14.14
CA CYS A 69 18.23 -10.99 -15.54
C CYS A 69 19.52 -11.51 -16.22
N ALA A 70 20.63 -11.62 -15.48
CA ALA A 70 21.91 -12.09 -15.99
C ALA A 70 21.99 -13.62 -16.06
N GLU A 71 21.41 -14.31 -15.08
CA GLU A 71 21.40 -15.77 -14.98
C GLU A 71 20.22 -16.42 -15.71
N GLU A 72 19.29 -15.62 -16.26
CA GLU A 72 18.04 -16.07 -16.90
C GLU A 72 17.19 -16.97 -15.99
N THR A 73 17.18 -16.69 -14.69
CA THR A 73 16.46 -17.49 -13.68
C THR A 73 15.03 -17.01 -13.47
N ASN A 74 14.13 -17.95 -13.17
CA ASN A 74 12.77 -17.63 -12.77
C ASN A 74 12.72 -17.30 -11.28
N ILE A 75 11.96 -16.27 -10.93
CA ILE A 75 11.75 -15.80 -9.58
C ILE A 75 10.38 -16.31 -9.09
N PRO A 76 10.33 -17.06 -7.97
CA PRO A 76 9.08 -17.44 -7.34
C PRO A 76 8.50 -16.26 -6.56
N ILE A 77 7.23 -15.95 -6.81
CA ILE A 77 6.44 -14.90 -6.16
C ILE A 77 5.19 -15.53 -5.56
N ARG A 78 4.88 -15.18 -4.32
CA ARG A 78 3.70 -15.71 -3.62
C ARG A 78 2.41 -15.26 -4.29
N ASP A 79 1.40 -16.12 -4.22
CA ASP A 79 0.05 -15.78 -4.66
C ASP A 79 -0.48 -14.53 -3.93
N GLY A 80 -0.88 -13.51 -4.71
CA GLY A 80 -1.34 -12.21 -4.20
C GLY A 80 -0.28 -11.10 -4.24
N GLU A 81 1.00 -11.41 -4.40
CA GLU A 81 2.10 -10.42 -4.48
C GLU A 81 2.50 -10.07 -5.91
N ALA A 82 1.96 -10.78 -6.91
CA ALA A 82 2.27 -10.62 -8.33
C ALA A 82 2.11 -9.18 -8.83
N ASP A 83 1.04 -8.48 -8.43
CA ASP A 83 0.78 -7.11 -8.88
C ASP A 83 1.82 -6.13 -8.31
N THR A 84 2.20 -6.31 -7.04
CA THR A 84 3.24 -5.50 -6.37
C THR A 84 4.60 -5.74 -7.02
N PHE A 85 4.93 -7.00 -7.30
CA PHE A 85 6.17 -7.38 -7.99
C PHE A 85 6.25 -6.76 -9.39
N VAL A 86 5.18 -6.83 -10.19
CA VAL A 86 5.14 -6.24 -11.53
C VAL A 86 5.34 -4.72 -11.50
N ARG A 87 4.74 -4.03 -10.51
CA ARG A 87 4.94 -2.59 -10.31
C ARG A 87 6.39 -2.27 -9.93
N PHE A 88 6.98 -3.06 -9.04
CA PHE A 88 8.38 -2.88 -8.66
C PHE A 88 9.32 -3.07 -9.85
N CYS A 89 9.12 -4.10 -10.68
CA CYS A 89 9.88 -4.29 -11.92
C CYS A 89 9.76 -3.09 -12.86
N ALA A 90 8.57 -2.49 -13.00
CA ALA A 90 8.37 -1.32 -13.84
C ALA A 90 9.19 -0.10 -13.37
N MET A 91 9.25 0.15 -12.05
CA MET A 91 10.12 1.20 -11.48
C MET A 91 11.60 0.93 -11.73
N CYS A 92 11.97 -0.35 -11.72
CA CYS A 92 13.33 -0.85 -11.95
C CYS A 92 13.75 -0.91 -13.44
N LEU A 93 12.89 -0.47 -14.36
CA LEU A 93 13.07 -0.58 -15.81
C LEU A 93 13.27 -2.04 -16.29
N ILE A 94 12.66 -2.98 -15.58
CA ILE A 94 12.68 -4.41 -15.85
C ILE A 94 11.30 -4.87 -16.32
N THR A 95 11.27 -5.72 -17.33
CA THR A 95 10.04 -6.32 -17.85
C THR A 95 9.84 -7.72 -17.25
N PRO A 96 8.79 -7.95 -16.45
CA PRO A 96 8.46 -9.27 -15.95
C PRO A 96 7.59 -10.06 -16.94
N PHE A 97 7.80 -11.37 -17.00
CA PHE A 97 7.04 -12.34 -17.78
C PHE A 97 6.56 -13.44 -16.85
N GLN A 98 5.24 -13.61 -16.73
CA GLN A 98 4.67 -14.68 -15.92
C GLN A 98 4.70 -16.02 -16.68
N HIS A 99 5.15 -17.09 -16.02
CA HIS A 99 5.19 -18.41 -16.62
C HIS A 99 3.76 -18.93 -16.90
N PRO A 100 3.47 -19.46 -18.10
CA PRO A 100 2.11 -19.80 -18.52
C PRO A 100 1.50 -20.95 -17.72
N GLN A 101 2.32 -21.85 -17.19
CA GLN A 101 1.88 -23.04 -16.45
C GLN A 101 2.02 -22.90 -14.93
N GLN A 102 2.85 -21.96 -14.46
CA GLN A 102 3.20 -21.79 -13.05
C GLN A 102 3.02 -20.32 -12.70
N ARG A 103 1.83 -19.96 -12.20
CA ARG A 103 1.44 -18.55 -12.00
C ARG A 103 2.33 -17.81 -11.00
N GLU A 104 2.97 -18.54 -10.10
CA GLU A 104 3.89 -18.02 -9.10
C GLU A 104 5.29 -17.73 -9.67
N LEU A 105 5.64 -18.19 -10.88
CA LEU A 105 6.97 -17.97 -11.45
C LEU A 105 6.99 -16.82 -12.45
N PHE A 106 7.99 -15.96 -12.29
CA PHE A 106 8.26 -14.85 -13.19
C PHE A 106 9.68 -14.90 -13.73
N ALA A 107 9.85 -14.75 -15.04
CA ALA A 107 11.13 -14.37 -15.61
C ALA A 107 11.21 -12.85 -15.71
N VAL A 108 12.40 -12.28 -15.54
CA VAL A 108 12.62 -10.84 -15.64
C VAL A 108 13.69 -10.53 -16.68
N CYS A 109 13.47 -9.47 -17.45
CA CYS A 109 14.40 -9.05 -18.50
C CYS A 109 14.61 -7.54 -18.48
N LEU A 110 15.85 -7.11 -18.67
CA LEU A 110 16.18 -5.73 -18.99
C LEU A 110 15.70 -5.36 -20.40
N ALA A 111 15.52 -4.06 -20.63
CA ALA A 111 15.18 -3.57 -21.96
C ALA A 111 16.26 -3.98 -22.99
N GLY A 112 15.85 -4.68 -24.05
CA GLY A 112 16.76 -5.17 -25.09
C GLY A 112 17.32 -6.57 -24.87
N GLN A 113 17.12 -7.20 -23.71
CA GLN A 113 17.41 -8.62 -23.52
C GLN A 113 16.39 -9.50 -24.26
N ALA A 114 16.83 -10.72 -24.62
CA ALA A 114 15.95 -11.70 -25.25
C ALA A 114 14.85 -12.13 -24.26
N VAL A 115 13.62 -12.21 -24.76
CA VAL A 115 12.49 -12.70 -23.97
C VAL A 115 12.61 -14.21 -23.72
N PRO A 116 12.06 -14.74 -22.61
CA PRO A 116 12.14 -16.16 -22.31
C PRO A 116 11.54 -17.02 -23.43
N ARG A 117 12.16 -18.16 -23.74
CA ARG A 117 11.81 -19.01 -24.90
C ARG A 117 10.36 -19.50 -24.90
N TRP A 118 9.76 -19.65 -23.72
CA TRP A 118 8.38 -20.07 -23.54
C TRP A 118 7.37 -18.93 -23.75
N VAL A 119 7.82 -17.67 -23.79
CA VAL A 119 7.02 -16.54 -24.26
C VAL A 119 6.91 -16.70 -25.77
N ARG A 120 5.83 -17.35 -26.23
CA ARG A 120 5.55 -17.46 -27.66
C ARG A 120 5.44 -16.06 -28.26
N TYR A 121 6.40 -15.72 -29.12
CA TYR A 121 6.43 -14.45 -29.83
C TYR A 121 5.32 -14.43 -30.87
N ASP A 122 4.11 -14.03 -30.49
CA ASP A 122 3.08 -13.66 -31.45
C ASP A 122 3.10 -12.13 -31.60
N PRO A 123 3.62 -11.59 -32.72
CA PRO A 123 3.72 -10.15 -32.94
C PRO A 123 2.38 -9.42 -32.88
N ARG A 124 1.24 -10.13 -32.98
CA ARG A 124 -0.11 -9.58 -32.76
C ARG A 124 -0.52 -9.51 -31.28
N THR A 125 0.13 -10.27 -30.41
CA THR A 125 -0.14 -10.25 -28.95
C THR A 125 0.80 -9.36 -28.15
N MET A 126 1.86 -8.81 -28.76
CA MET A 126 2.68 -7.80 -28.09
C MET A 126 1.91 -6.50 -27.80
N SER A 127 0.90 -6.15 -28.61
CA SER A 127 -0.06 -5.09 -28.25
C SER A 127 -1.03 -5.49 -27.13
N HIS A 128 -1.10 -6.78 -26.76
CA HIS A 128 -1.97 -7.27 -25.69
C HIS A 128 -1.23 -7.48 -24.36
N LEU A 129 0.08 -7.71 -24.35
CA LEU A 129 0.88 -7.79 -23.11
C LEU A 129 1.52 -6.44 -22.74
N ARG A 130 1.85 -5.58 -23.71
CA ARG A 130 2.28 -4.20 -23.44
C ARG A 130 1.12 -3.24 -23.14
N MET A 131 -0.13 -3.65 -23.38
CA MET A 131 -1.23 -2.68 -23.50
C MET A 131 -2.63 -3.20 -23.13
N ARG A 132 -2.81 -4.28 -22.34
CA ARG A 132 -4.18 -4.63 -21.89
C ARG A 132 -4.72 -3.81 -20.74
N TRP A 133 -3.88 -3.22 -19.90
CA TRP A 133 -4.31 -2.28 -18.87
C TRP A 133 -4.10 -0.82 -19.29
N GLY A 134 -2.98 -0.51 -19.95
CA GLY A 134 -2.75 0.83 -20.54
C GLY A 134 -3.84 1.24 -21.53
N GLN A 135 -4.11 0.46 -22.59
CA GLN A 135 -5.15 0.84 -23.56
C GLN A 135 -6.58 0.63 -23.08
N ARG A 136 -6.88 -0.29 -22.14
CA ARG A 136 -8.24 -0.37 -21.60
C ARG A 136 -8.51 0.76 -20.63
N LEU A 137 -7.55 1.14 -19.80
CA LEU A 137 -7.67 2.30 -18.94
C LEU A 137 -7.71 3.57 -19.78
N GLU A 138 -6.88 3.68 -20.82
CA GLU A 138 -6.84 4.83 -21.74
C GLU A 138 -8.04 4.87 -22.69
N GLN A 139 -8.59 3.75 -23.18
CA GLN A 139 -9.87 3.70 -23.92
C GLN A 139 -11.08 3.86 -23.00
N TRP A 140 -11.00 3.45 -21.73
CA TRP A 140 -12.03 3.70 -20.73
C TRP A 140 -12.03 5.17 -20.33
N ILE A 141 -10.87 5.76 -20.03
CA ILE A 141 -10.67 7.21 -19.85
C ILE A 141 -11.09 7.97 -21.10
N GLN A 142 -10.69 7.56 -22.31
CA GLN A 142 -11.10 8.24 -23.54
C GLN A 142 -12.58 8.05 -23.89
N ARG A 143 -13.24 6.93 -23.55
CA ARG A 143 -14.70 6.76 -23.75
C ARG A 143 -15.56 7.40 -22.66
N TYR A 144 -15.09 7.45 -21.42
CA TYR A 144 -15.86 7.96 -20.27
C TYR A 144 -15.54 9.41 -19.91
N LEU A 145 -14.28 9.87 -20.06
CA LEU A 145 -13.86 11.25 -19.77
C LEU A 145 -13.84 12.15 -21.02
N PHE A 146 -13.53 11.61 -22.21
CA PHE A 146 -13.43 12.42 -23.45
C PHE A 146 -14.46 12.09 -24.55
N GLY A 147 -15.05 10.90 -24.55
CA GLY A 147 -15.79 10.34 -25.67
C GLY A 147 -17.31 10.40 -25.53
N GLY A 148 -17.89 11.60 -25.54
CA GLY A 148 -19.23 11.86 -26.10
C GLY A 148 -20.49 11.22 -25.49
N VAL A 149 -20.42 10.24 -24.58
CA VAL A 149 -21.63 9.54 -24.05
C VAL A 149 -22.50 10.43 -23.15
N PHE A 150 -21.93 11.53 -22.62
CA PHE A 150 -22.65 12.52 -21.83
C PHE A 150 -23.05 13.79 -22.59
N GLN A 151 -22.75 13.93 -23.89
CA GLN A 151 -23.09 15.16 -24.62
C GLN A 151 -24.50 15.14 -25.24
N ASN A 152 -25.04 13.96 -25.61
CA ASN A 152 -26.32 13.88 -26.36
C ASN A 152 -27.48 13.14 -25.67
N ARG A 153 -27.45 12.92 -24.35
CA ARG A 153 -28.58 12.28 -23.63
C ARG A 153 -29.18 13.19 -22.57
N SER A 154 -30.52 13.26 -22.56
CA SER A 154 -31.32 14.09 -21.67
C SER A 154 -31.05 13.74 -20.20
N ALA A 155 -31.24 14.73 -19.31
CA ALA A 155 -30.94 14.60 -17.88
C ALA A 155 -31.59 13.36 -17.24
N GLY A 156 -32.80 12.98 -17.65
CA GLY A 156 -33.49 11.79 -17.15
C GLY A 156 -32.80 10.46 -17.44
N ALA A 157 -32.12 10.32 -18.58
CA ALA A 157 -31.37 9.10 -18.92
C ALA A 157 -30.07 8.98 -18.11
N ARG A 158 -29.46 10.11 -17.73
CA ARG A 158 -28.26 10.15 -16.86
C ARG A 158 -28.61 9.72 -15.44
N SER A 159 -29.75 10.19 -14.93
CA SER A 159 -30.26 9.81 -13.61
C SER A 159 -30.63 8.33 -13.54
N MET A 160 -31.28 7.78 -14.58
CA MET A 160 -31.65 6.36 -14.61
C MET A 160 -30.43 5.43 -14.66
N ILE A 161 -29.37 5.81 -15.39
CA ILE A 161 -28.13 5.02 -15.44
C ILE A 161 -27.37 5.12 -14.12
N ALA A 162 -27.33 6.30 -13.48
CA ALA A 162 -26.75 6.46 -12.14
C ALA A 162 -27.51 5.65 -11.08
N LEU A 163 -28.84 5.60 -11.18
CA LEU A 163 -29.68 4.80 -10.29
C LEU A 163 -29.50 3.29 -10.53
N ALA A 164 -29.41 2.86 -11.79
CA ALA A 164 -29.09 1.47 -12.14
C ALA A 164 -27.70 1.07 -11.65
N TYR A 165 -26.72 1.98 -11.70
CA TYR A 165 -25.37 1.76 -11.16
C TYR A 165 -25.37 1.66 -9.64
N LEU A 166 -26.16 2.49 -8.94
CA LEU A 166 -26.35 2.40 -7.49
C LEU A 166 -27.12 1.13 -7.09
N VAL A 167 -28.03 0.62 -7.93
CA VAL A 167 -28.71 -0.66 -7.70
C VAL A 167 -27.76 -1.83 -7.95
N VAL A 168 -26.90 -1.80 -8.97
CA VAL A 168 -25.90 -2.86 -9.21
C VAL A 168 -24.81 -2.86 -8.13
N LEU A 169 -24.28 -1.70 -7.73
CA LEU A 169 -23.36 -1.58 -6.58
C LEU A 169 -24.06 -1.87 -5.25
N GLY A 170 -25.34 -1.54 -5.12
CA GLY A 170 -26.19 -1.88 -3.98
C GLY A 170 -26.47 -3.38 -3.87
N VAL A 171 -26.66 -4.07 -4.99
CA VAL A 171 -26.85 -5.54 -5.04
C VAL A 171 -25.51 -6.27 -4.83
N ILE A 172 -24.37 -5.70 -5.22
CA ILE A 172 -23.05 -6.24 -4.90
C ILE A 172 -22.71 -6.02 -3.42
N THR A 173 -23.08 -4.88 -2.84
CA THR A 173 -22.88 -4.64 -1.41
C THR A 173 -23.86 -5.43 -0.54
N VAL A 174 -25.13 -5.62 -0.92
CA VAL A 174 -26.10 -6.45 -0.19
C VAL A 174 -25.93 -7.95 -0.46
N GLY A 175 -25.54 -8.35 -1.68
CA GLY A 175 -25.21 -9.74 -2.03
C GLY A 175 -23.89 -10.20 -1.40
N GLY A 176 -22.90 -9.31 -1.33
CA GLY A 176 -21.66 -9.52 -0.56
C GLY A 176 -21.91 -9.52 0.95
N TRP A 177 -22.83 -8.69 1.45
CA TRP A 177 -23.26 -8.73 2.86
C TRP A 177 -24.01 -10.02 3.19
N ASN A 178 -24.81 -10.57 2.28
CA ASN A 178 -25.51 -11.84 2.48
C ASN A 178 -24.58 -13.07 2.34
N LEU A 179 -23.50 -12.99 1.57
CA LEU A 179 -22.43 -14.01 1.58
C LEU A 179 -21.57 -13.92 2.84
N LEU A 180 -21.27 -12.71 3.32
CA LEU A 180 -20.61 -12.49 4.61
C LEU A 180 -21.52 -12.82 5.80
N ARG A 181 -22.85 -12.63 5.70
CA ARG A 181 -23.83 -13.09 6.69
C ARG A 181 -24.13 -14.57 6.57
N ALA A 182 -24.11 -15.20 5.40
CA ALA A 182 -24.22 -16.65 5.29
C ALA A 182 -22.96 -17.33 5.86
N ALA A 183 -21.79 -16.72 5.68
CA ALA A 183 -20.55 -17.14 6.34
C ALA A 183 -20.55 -16.85 7.86
N ALA A 184 -21.18 -15.75 8.31
CA ALA A 184 -21.25 -15.37 9.72
C ALA A 184 -22.48 -15.92 10.49
N LEU A 185 -23.50 -16.43 9.80
CA LEU A 185 -24.67 -17.09 10.40
C LEU A 185 -24.52 -18.61 10.37
N ASN A 186 -23.79 -19.19 9.40
CA ASN A 186 -23.37 -20.59 9.47
C ASN A 186 -22.30 -20.84 10.55
N SER A 187 -21.74 -19.80 11.17
CA SER A 187 -20.84 -19.91 12.32
C SER A 187 -21.51 -19.64 13.67
N LEU A 188 -22.82 -19.34 13.72
CA LEU A 188 -23.48 -18.89 14.95
C LEU A 188 -24.82 -19.56 15.27
N HIS A 189 -25.27 -20.58 14.55
CA HIS A 189 -26.39 -21.43 14.98
C HIS A 189 -26.12 -22.90 14.63
N SER A 190 -25.57 -23.63 15.59
CA SER A 190 -25.76 -25.09 15.67
C SER A 190 -25.60 -25.52 17.11
N ASP A 191 -26.74 -25.72 17.76
CA ASP A 191 -26.91 -26.57 18.93
C ASP A 191 -28.32 -27.20 18.79
N PRO A 192 -28.63 -28.40 19.30
CA PRO A 192 -27.79 -29.57 19.55
C PRO A 192 -28.43 -30.86 18.96
N THR A 193 -27.65 -31.76 18.35
CA THR A 193 -28.04 -33.20 18.31
C THR A 193 -26.84 -34.10 17.97
N THR A 194 -26.30 -34.70 19.03
CA THR A 194 -25.90 -36.12 19.15
C THR A 194 -25.31 -36.85 17.93
N GLN A 195 -23.97 -37.01 17.88
CA GLN A 195 -23.28 -38.29 18.10
C GLN A 195 -21.74 -38.13 17.97
N PRO A 196 -20.94 -38.95 18.67
CA PRO A 196 -19.57 -38.61 19.04
C PRO A 196 -18.56 -39.03 17.96
N ALA A 197 -17.61 -38.14 17.67
CA ALA A 197 -16.42 -38.44 16.88
C ALA A 197 -15.18 -37.92 17.63
N PRO A 198 -14.04 -38.59 17.48
CA PRO A 198 -13.14 -38.94 18.57
C PRO A 198 -12.17 -37.82 18.95
N ASP A 199 -11.84 -37.78 20.24
CA ASP A 199 -10.71 -37.12 20.89
C ASP A 199 -9.72 -36.36 19.98
N ALA A 200 -10.06 -35.12 19.64
CA ALA A 200 -9.10 -34.12 19.22
C ALA A 200 -8.85 -33.13 20.36
N ARG A 201 -8.45 -33.65 21.54
CA ARG A 201 -7.65 -32.88 22.50
C ARG A 201 -6.24 -32.73 21.91
N GLN A 202 -6.12 -31.98 20.82
CA GLN A 202 -4.83 -31.37 20.47
C GLN A 202 -4.50 -30.43 21.62
N GLY A 203 -3.48 -30.78 22.39
CA GLY A 203 -3.10 -30.08 23.60
C GLY A 203 -2.92 -28.60 23.32
N LYS A 204 -3.77 -27.75 23.92
CA LYS A 204 -3.42 -26.35 24.16
C LYS A 204 -2.07 -26.39 24.88
N GLN A 205 -1.01 -26.03 24.17
CA GLN A 205 0.32 -25.91 24.73
C GLN A 205 0.22 -24.82 25.80
N ARG A 206 0.08 -25.23 27.07
CA ARG A 206 0.00 -24.31 28.20
C ARG A 206 1.33 -23.57 28.23
N LEU A 207 1.32 -22.29 27.88
CA LEU A 207 2.47 -21.41 28.06
C LEU A 207 2.88 -21.49 29.52
N THR A 208 4.18 -21.67 29.76
CA THR A 208 4.73 -21.56 31.11
C THR A 208 4.61 -20.11 31.61
N ASP A 209 4.59 -19.91 32.93
CA ASP A 209 4.51 -18.56 33.52
C ASP A 209 5.60 -17.61 32.99
N ALA A 210 6.80 -18.15 32.70
CA ALA A 210 7.91 -17.40 32.13
C ALA A 210 7.67 -17.01 30.66
N GLU A 211 7.11 -17.90 29.85
CA GLU A 211 6.74 -17.60 28.46
C GLU A 211 5.58 -16.60 28.38
N LEU A 212 4.62 -16.71 29.31
CA LEU A 212 3.51 -15.77 29.39
C LEU A 212 3.99 -14.38 29.82
N ALA A 213 4.91 -14.29 30.78
CA ALA A 213 5.51 -13.03 31.20
C ALA A 213 6.28 -12.35 30.06
N ALA A 214 7.13 -13.10 29.36
CA ALA A 214 7.88 -12.58 28.19
C ALA A 214 6.93 -12.10 27.07
N ARG A 215 5.82 -12.82 26.85
CA ARG A 215 4.80 -12.44 25.87
C ARG A 215 4.06 -11.17 26.29
N CYS A 216 3.72 -11.00 27.57
CA CYS A 216 3.08 -9.78 28.06
C CYS A 216 4.01 -8.57 27.90
N GLU A 217 5.30 -8.71 28.23
CA GLU A 217 6.30 -7.66 28.06
C GLU A 217 6.47 -7.27 26.59
N HIS A 218 6.59 -8.25 25.69
CA HIS A 218 6.68 -8.02 24.26
C HIS A 218 5.44 -7.31 23.72
N THR A 219 4.24 -7.80 24.08
CA THR A 219 2.97 -7.23 23.63
C THR A 219 2.79 -5.81 24.15
N ARG A 220 3.20 -5.53 25.39
CA ARG A 220 3.17 -4.17 25.95
C ARG A 220 4.06 -3.22 25.14
N THR A 221 5.25 -3.68 24.76
CA THR A 221 6.17 -2.92 23.91
C THR A 221 5.55 -2.61 22.55
N ASP A 222 4.86 -3.58 21.95
CA ASP A 222 4.17 -3.37 20.68
C ASP A 222 2.97 -2.41 20.80
N LEU A 223 2.20 -2.48 21.90
CA LEU A 223 1.12 -1.53 22.16
C LEU A 223 1.63 -0.10 22.37
N GLN A 224 2.78 0.08 23.04
CA GLN A 224 3.44 1.38 23.16
C GLN A 224 3.88 1.90 21.79
N ARG A 225 4.42 1.03 20.92
CA ARG A 225 4.73 1.40 19.53
C ARG A 225 3.48 1.80 18.74
N VAL A 226 2.34 1.14 18.95
CA VAL A 226 1.07 1.54 18.33
C VAL A 226 0.69 2.96 18.78
N GLU A 227 0.77 3.26 20.07
CA GLU A 227 0.49 4.60 20.62
C GLU A 227 1.41 5.66 20.01
N GLU A 228 2.71 5.40 19.94
CA GLU A 228 3.69 6.29 19.31
C GLU A 228 3.41 6.51 17.81
N GLN A 229 3.08 5.44 17.07
CA GLN A 229 2.74 5.53 15.66
C GLN A 229 1.43 6.27 15.43
N GLU A 230 0.42 6.06 16.28
CA GLU A 230 -0.85 6.78 16.20
C GLU A 230 -0.64 8.28 16.43
N ALA A 231 0.14 8.66 17.45
CA ALA A 231 0.52 10.04 17.70
C ALA A 231 1.26 10.66 16.50
N ARG A 232 2.11 9.87 15.83
CA ARG A 232 2.78 10.29 14.58
C ARG A 232 1.76 10.46 13.44
N VAL A 233 0.84 9.54 13.23
CA VAL A 233 -0.23 9.65 12.22
C VAL A 233 -1.02 10.95 12.41
N TYR A 234 -1.43 11.27 13.64
CA TYR A 234 -2.15 12.52 13.92
C TYR A 234 -1.34 13.76 13.54
N ARG A 235 -0.07 13.80 13.95
CA ARG A 235 0.83 14.94 13.68
C ARG A 235 1.10 15.12 12.19
N GLU A 236 1.43 14.05 11.49
CA GLU A 236 1.75 14.06 10.06
C GLU A 236 0.52 14.39 9.22
N PHE A 237 -0.65 13.87 9.62
CA PHE A 237 -1.92 14.21 8.98
C PHE A 237 -2.23 15.69 9.14
N GLU A 238 -2.13 16.24 10.35
CA GLU A 238 -2.42 17.65 10.60
C GLU A 238 -1.48 18.57 9.81
N ALA A 239 -0.19 18.21 9.73
CA ALA A 239 0.80 18.93 8.93
C ALA A 239 0.44 18.98 7.44
N VAL A 240 -0.09 17.89 6.87
CA VAL A 240 -0.45 17.81 5.45
C VAL A 240 -1.84 18.39 5.17
N ALA A 241 -2.80 18.15 6.07
CA ALA A 241 -4.21 18.51 5.87
C ALA A 241 -4.54 19.94 6.32
N GLY A 242 -3.74 20.51 7.24
CA GLY A 242 -4.02 21.77 7.92
C GLY A 242 -5.22 21.72 8.86
N VAL A 243 -5.71 20.51 9.19
CA VAL A 243 -6.83 20.25 10.10
C VAL A 243 -6.58 18.98 10.88
N SER A 244 -7.13 18.89 12.10
CA SER A 244 -7.07 17.65 12.87
C SER A 244 -7.97 16.56 12.27
N ILE A 245 -7.66 15.28 12.55
CA ILE A 245 -8.51 14.14 12.14
C ILE A 245 -9.94 14.28 12.70
N ALA A 246 -10.09 14.78 13.93
CA ALA A 246 -11.38 14.99 14.56
C ALA A 246 -12.25 16.03 13.81
N GLU A 247 -11.65 17.15 13.41
CA GLU A 247 -12.34 18.20 12.65
C GLU A 247 -12.67 17.78 11.22
N ALA A 248 -11.77 17.02 10.59
CA ALA A 248 -11.95 16.43 9.27
C ALA A 248 -13.16 15.48 9.24
N LEU A 249 -13.32 14.66 10.28
CA LEU A 249 -14.47 13.76 10.45
C LEU A 249 -15.77 14.50 10.69
N ALA A 250 -15.75 15.51 11.57
CA ALA A 250 -16.92 16.30 11.88
C ALA A 250 -17.37 17.18 10.70
N ARG A 251 -16.56 17.29 9.64
CA ARG A 251 -16.72 18.25 8.54
C ARG A 251 -16.83 19.70 9.04
N ARG A 252 -16.22 19.98 10.21
CA ARG A 252 -16.29 21.27 10.90
C ARG A 252 -15.07 22.16 10.63
N GLY A 253 -13.95 21.57 10.17
CA GLY A 253 -12.74 22.29 9.76
C GLY A 253 -12.68 22.52 8.25
N ARG A 254 -12.11 23.67 7.83
CA ARG A 254 -11.73 23.89 6.44
C ARG A 254 -10.35 23.31 6.19
N ARG A 255 -10.27 22.32 5.31
CA ARG A 255 -9.00 21.75 4.84
C ARG A 255 -8.21 22.83 4.09
N SER A 256 -6.91 22.59 3.91
CA SER A 256 -6.13 23.47 3.03
C SER A 256 -6.76 23.52 1.63
N LYS A 257 -6.73 24.70 0.99
CA LYS A 257 -7.29 24.88 -0.38
C LYS A 257 -6.62 23.96 -1.39
N GLU A 258 -5.33 23.70 -1.20
CA GLU A 258 -4.51 22.82 -2.02
C GLU A 258 -5.02 21.37 -1.92
N LEU A 259 -5.32 20.90 -0.71
CA LEU A 259 -5.86 19.57 -0.50
C LEU A 259 -7.29 19.43 -1.03
N ASP A 260 -8.14 20.43 -0.85
CA ASP A 260 -9.50 20.40 -1.43
C ASP A 260 -9.45 20.29 -2.97
N LEU A 261 -8.54 21.04 -3.61
CA LEU A 261 -8.33 20.95 -5.05
C LEU A 261 -7.78 19.58 -5.46
N ALA A 262 -6.79 19.05 -4.74
CA ALA A 262 -6.20 17.75 -5.02
C ALA A 262 -7.20 16.60 -4.84
N VAL A 263 -8.07 16.64 -3.82
CA VAL A 263 -9.14 15.65 -3.60
C VAL A 263 -10.17 15.65 -4.75
N VAL A 264 -10.41 16.81 -5.37
CA VAL A 264 -11.31 16.91 -6.54
C VAL A 264 -10.62 16.44 -7.82
N ARG A 265 -9.33 16.72 -7.99
CA ARG A 265 -8.55 16.39 -9.18
C ARG A 265 -8.11 14.92 -9.22
N HIS A 266 -7.72 14.37 -8.08
CA HIS A 266 -7.09 13.06 -7.96
C HIS A 266 -7.92 12.11 -7.11
N GLN A 267 -8.50 11.11 -7.76
CA GLN A 267 -9.29 10.08 -7.09
C GLN A 267 -8.46 9.28 -6.06
N SER A 268 -7.16 9.10 -6.31
CA SER A 268 -6.24 8.43 -5.37
C SER A 268 -6.05 9.20 -4.06
N VAL A 269 -6.00 10.54 -4.12
CA VAL A 269 -5.94 11.42 -2.93
C VAL A 269 -7.23 11.32 -2.12
N LYS A 270 -8.38 11.28 -2.81
CA LYS A 270 -9.68 11.08 -2.17
C LYS A 270 -9.77 9.73 -1.46
N GLU A 271 -9.31 8.66 -2.09
CA GLU A 271 -9.29 7.30 -1.53
C GLU A 271 -8.37 7.23 -0.31
N ALA A 272 -7.13 7.72 -0.42
CA ALA A 272 -6.18 7.79 0.69
C ALA A 272 -6.75 8.59 1.87
N TRP A 273 -7.38 9.74 1.59
CA TRP A 273 -8.04 10.56 2.60
C TRP A 273 -9.16 9.78 3.32
N THR A 274 -10.03 9.10 2.57
CA THR A 274 -11.10 8.30 3.18
C THR A 274 -10.58 7.11 3.98
N ALA A 275 -9.50 6.47 3.52
CA ALA A 275 -8.88 5.35 4.21
C ALA A 275 -8.29 5.79 5.57
N ILE A 276 -7.55 6.91 5.60
CA ILE A 276 -6.98 7.46 6.85
C ILE A 276 -8.09 7.71 7.88
N LEU A 277 -9.22 8.29 7.46
CA LEU A 277 -10.33 8.60 8.36
C LEU A 277 -11.10 7.36 8.83
N ALA A 278 -11.15 6.29 8.02
CA ALA A 278 -11.84 5.05 8.34
C ALA A 278 -11.02 4.13 9.25
N GLU A 279 -9.69 4.13 9.10
CA GLU A 279 -8.76 3.19 9.76
C GLU A 279 -8.28 3.68 11.14
N ARG A 280 -9.13 4.31 11.93
CA ARG A 280 -8.73 4.85 13.25
C ARG A 280 -8.44 3.74 14.27
N VAL A 281 -7.49 4.04 15.14
CA VAL A 281 -7.26 3.32 16.38
C VAL A 281 -7.90 4.15 17.51
N ASP A 282 -8.51 3.49 18.50
CA ASP A 282 -9.07 4.16 19.67
C ASP A 282 -8.03 4.15 20.79
N ALA A 283 -7.56 5.32 21.19
CA ALA A 283 -6.59 5.47 22.28
C ALA A 283 -7.09 4.84 23.59
N LEU A 284 -8.40 4.86 23.85
CA LEU A 284 -8.98 4.21 25.04
C LEU A 284 -8.85 2.69 24.97
N GLU A 285 -8.93 2.10 23.78
CA GLU A 285 -8.75 0.65 23.59
C GLU A 285 -7.29 0.24 23.78
N ILE A 286 -6.33 1.06 23.33
CA ILE A 286 -4.89 0.85 23.61
C ILE A 286 -4.65 0.82 25.12
N GLN A 287 -5.13 1.85 25.84
CA GLN A 287 -4.97 1.95 27.30
C GLN A 287 -5.61 0.78 28.04
N ARG A 288 -6.81 0.35 27.62
CA ARG A 288 -7.48 -0.82 28.21
C ARG A 288 -6.67 -2.10 28.02
N ARG A 289 -6.07 -2.30 26.86
CA ARG A 289 -5.25 -3.49 26.56
C ARG A 289 -3.92 -3.48 27.34
N ILE A 290 -3.29 -2.32 27.47
CA ILE A 290 -2.11 -2.16 28.34
C ILE A 290 -2.46 -2.51 29.78
N ALA A 291 -3.54 -1.94 30.33
CA ALA A 291 -3.98 -2.23 31.68
C ALA A 291 -4.34 -3.72 31.88
N ALA A 292 -4.95 -4.37 30.89
CA ALA A 292 -5.25 -5.80 30.95
C ALA A 292 -3.98 -6.67 31.02
N LEU A 293 -2.93 -6.31 30.27
CA LEU A 293 -1.63 -7.00 30.34
C LEU A 293 -0.93 -6.78 31.67
N GLU A 294 -0.95 -5.57 32.21
CA GLU A 294 -0.40 -5.28 33.55
C GLU A 294 -1.08 -6.11 34.64
N GLU A 295 -2.41 -6.29 34.54
CA GLU A 295 -3.16 -7.14 35.46
C GLU A 295 -2.80 -8.63 35.31
N ILE A 296 -2.50 -9.10 34.10
CA ILE A 296 -1.99 -10.46 33.87
C ILE A 296 -0.61 -10.61 34.53
N GLU A 297 0.28 -9.64 34.36
CA GLU A 297 1.63 -9.69 34.93
C GLU A 297 1.64 -9.66 36.45
N LYS A 298 0.73 -8.89 37.07
CA LYS A 298 0.49 -8.94 38.52
C LYS A 298 0.07 -10.34 38.96
N ARG A 299 -0.82 -11.00 38.21
CA ARG A 299 -1.25 -12.39 38.50
C ARG A 299 -0.11 -13.40 38.32
N ILE A 300 0.75 -13.21 37.33
CA ILE A 300 1.96 -14.03 37.17
C ILE A 300 2.88 -13.88 38.39
N ALA A 301 3.14 -12.65 38.82
CA ALA A 301 3.96 -12.38 40.01
C ALA A 301 3.35 -12.98 41.30
N ALA A 302 2.03 -12.96 41.42
CA ALA A 302 1.29 -13.57 42.53
C ALA A 302 1.14 -15.10 42.42
N LYS A 303 1.54 -15.72 41.30
CA LYS A 303 1.31 -17.14 40.97
C LYS A 303 -0.17 -17.52 40.93
N GLU A 304 -1.04 -16.59 40.54
CA GLU A 304 -2.49 -16.73 40.42
C GLU A 304 -2.95 -16.65 38.96
N VAL A 305 -2.16 -17.23 38.04
CA VAL A 305 -2.42 -17.20 36.59
C VAL A 305 -3.69 -17.98 36.26
N ARG A 306 -4.57 -17.37 35.46
CA ARG A 306 -5.82 -17.98 35.00
C ARG A 306 -5.62 -18.60 33.62
N ASP A 307 -6.34 -19.67 33.31
CA ASP A 307 -6.31 -20.29 31.97
C ASP A 307 -6.68 -19.28 30.86
N ALA A 308 -7.51 -18.28 31.16
CA ALA A 308 -7.91 -17.21 30.23
C ALA A 308 -6.83 -16.13 30.01
N ASP A 309 -5.80 -16.03 30.87
CA ASP A 309 -4.76 -15.01 30.76
C ASP A 309 -3.87 -15.25 29.53
N ALA A 310 -3.60 -16.52 29.21
CA ALA A 310 -2.86 -16.91 28.02
C ALA A 310 -3.61 -16.56 26.72
N ASP A 311 -4.91 -16.88 26.65
CA ASP A 311 -5.75 -16.53 25.51
C ASP A 311 -5.84 -14.99 25.36
N SER A 312 -6.02 -14.26 26.47
CA SER A 312 -6.07 -12.79 26.47
C SER A 312 -4.79 -12.13 25.98
N ALA A 313 -3.62 -12.66 26.37
CA ALA A 313 -2.33 -12.15 25.92
C ALA A 313 -2.11 -12.39 24.41
N ILE A 314 -2.54 -13.55 23.89
CA ILE A 314 -2.49 -13.86 22.45
C ILE A 314 -3.41 -12.93 21.66
N GLU A 315 -4.62 -12.69 22.14
CA GLU A 315 -5.55 -11.74 21.51
C GLU A 315 -5.02 -10.31 21.51
N ALA A 316 -4.36 -9.88 22.59
CA ALA A 316 -3.71 -8.58 22.68
C ALA A 316 -2.56 -8.45 21.66
N GLU A 317 -1.73 -9.49 21.52
CA GLU A 317 -0.62 -9.52 20.55
C GLU A 317 -1.12 -9.46 19.10
N ALA A 318 -2.11 -10.28 18.75
CA ALA A 318 -2.69 -10.29 17.41
C ALA A 318 -3.31 -8.93 17.05
N TRP A 319 -3.97 -8.31 18.03
CA TRP A 319 -4.53 -6.97 17.87
C TRP A 319 -3.43 -5.92 17.69
N ALA A 320 -2.38 -5.94 18.51
CA ALA A 320 -1.26 -4.99 18.42
C ALA A 320 -0.59 -5.06 17.04
N LYS A 321 -0.30 -6.27 16.53
CA LYS A 321 0.23 -6.47 15.17
C LYS A 321 -0.69 -5.90 14.09
N SER A 322 -2.00 -6.18 14.19
CA SER A 322 -2.98 -5.65 13.24
C SER A 322 -3.05 -4.11 13.28
N MET A 323 -2.91 -3.49 14.46
CA MET A 323 -2.89 -2.03 14.58
C MET A 323 -1.61 -1.42 14.03
N LEU A 324 -0.43 -2.04 14.24
CA LEU A 324 0.82 -1.59 13.65
C LEU A 324 0.76 -1.57 12.11
N GLU A 325 0.22 -2.62 11.49
CA GLU A 325 0.01 -2.66 10.04
C GLU A 325 -0.98 -1.57 9.56
N ARG A 326 -1.97 -1.24 10.40
CA ARG A 326 -2.97 -0.20 10.08
C ARG A 326 -2.36 1.18 10.17
N THR A 327 -1.65 1.51 11.25
CA THR A 327 -0.97 2.80 11.41
C THR A 327 0.11 3.00 10.33
N GLN A 328 0.82 1.94 9.94
CA GLN A 328 1.76 2.00 8.82
C GLN A 328 1.08 2.31 7.48
N ARG A 329 -0.09 1.70 7.20
CA ARG A 329 -0.89 2.04 6.01
C ARG A 329 -1.39 3.48 6.03
N GLN A 330 -1.82 3.98 7.18
CA GLN A 330 -2.22 5.38 7.33
C GLN A 330 -1.05 6.34 7.04
N LEU A 331 0.14 6.05 7.55
CA LEU A 331 1.34 6.85 7.23
C LEU A 331 1.66 6.82 5.74
N SER A 332 1.61 5.66 5.10
CA SER A 332 1.82 5.55 3.65
C SER A 332 0.78 6.35 2.84
N ASN A 333 -0.48 6.36 3.29
CA ASN A 333 -1.52 7.19 2.68
C ASN A 333 -1.28 8.69 2.88
N ILE A 334 -0.77 9.10 4.05
CA ILE A 334 -0.39 10.50 4.31
C ILE A 334 0.77 10.93 3.40
N ASP A 335 1.78 10.08 3.25
CA ASP A 335 2.91 10.33 2.35
C ASP A 335 2.45 10.41 0.89
N HIS A 336 1.53 9.54 0.47
CA HIS A 336 0.91 9.61 -0.86
C HIS A 336 0.22 10.96 -1.10
N ILE A 337 -0.58 11.43 -0.12
CA ILE A 337 -1.23 12.74 -0.22
C ILE A 337 -0.18 13.85 -0.32
N ARG A 338 0.86 13.81 0.51
CA ARG A 338 1.96 14.79 0.48
C ARG A 338 2.63 14.87 -0.89
N VAL A 339 3.02 13.72 -1.45
CA VAL A 339 3.65 13.63 -2.78
C VAL A 339 2.72 14.17 -3.87
N MET A 340 1.43 13.85 -3.82
CA MET A 340 0.45 14.35 -4.80
C MET A 340 0.24 15.86 -4.69
N LEU A 341 0.25 16.43 -3.49
CA LEU A 341 0.17 17.88 -3.31
C LEU A 341 1.41 18.59 -3.83
N GLU A 342 2.59 18.00 -3.60
CA GLU A 342 3.84 18.52 -4.17
C GLU A 342 3.81 18.45 -5.70
N ALA A 343 3.39 17.32 -6.27
CA ALA A 343 3.23 17.17 -7.73
C ALA A 343 2.27 18.22 -8.30
N ASP A 344 1.11 18.45 -7.68
CA ASP A 344 0.14 19.48 -8.08
C ASP A 344 0.71 20.90 -7.99
N ARG A 345 1.65 21.14 -7.07
CA ARG A 345 2.35 22.42 -6.95
C ARG A 345 3.38 22.61 -8.06
N PHE A 346 4.06 21.54 -8.49
CA PHE A 346 5.02 21.57 -9.60
C PHE A 346 4.36 21.64 -10.98
N GLU A 347 3.18 21.03 -11.15
CA GLU A 347 2.43 21.05 -12.42
C GLU A 347 1.65 22.34 -12.64
N GLN A 348 1.42 23.14 -11.60
CA GLN A 348 0.86 24.48 -11.77
C GLN A 348 1.91 25.41 -12.39
N PRO A 349 1.65 26.01 -13.57
CA PRO A 349 2.56 27.00 -14.11
C PRO A 349 2.68 28.16 -13.12
N LEU A 350 3.91 28.41 -12.65
CA LEU A 350 4.30 29.67 -12.02
C LEU A 350 3.86 30.78 -12.98
N ASP A 351 2.95 31.63 -12.53
CA ASP A 351 2.33 32.73 -13.28
C ASP A 351 1.32 32.36 -14.39
N LYS A 352 0.06 32.24 -14.00
CA LYS A 352 -0.95 33.10 -14.66
C LYS A 352 -1.30 34.22 -13.69
N PRO A 353 -0.96 35.49 -13.99
CA PRO A 353 -1.48 36.60 -13.21
C PRO A 353 -3.00 36.50 -13.22
N ASP A 354 -3.57 36.62 -12.04
CA ASP A 354 -4.99 36.62 -11.78
C ASP A 354 -5.65 37.77 -12.58
N ARG A 355 -6.10 37.47 -13.82
CA ARG A 355 -6.81 38.42 -14.69
C ARG A 355 -8.20 38.79 -14.18
N SER A 356 -8.55 38.40 -12.94
CA SER A 356 -9.84 38.68 -12.32
C SER A 356 -9.82 39.80 -11.28
N LYS A 357 -8.68 40.50 -11.10
CA LYS A 357 -8.66 41.79 -10.40
C LYS A 357 -8.68 42.94 -11.42
N PRO A 358 -9.62 43.89 -11.28
CA PRO A 358 -9.80 45.01 -12.21
C PRO A 358 -8.61 45.96 -12.23
#